data_AF-A0A514Z924-F1
#
_entry.id   AF-A0A514Z924-F1
#
_cell.length_a   1.000
_cell.length_b   1.000
_cell.length_c   1.000
_cell.angle_alpha   90.00
_cell.angle_beta   90.00
_cell.angle_gamma   90.00
#
_symmetry.space_group_name_H-M   'P 1'
#
loop_
_entity.id
_entity.type
_entity.pdbx_description
1 polymer ?
#
loop_
_entity_poly.entity_id
_entity_poly.type
_entity_poly.pdbx_seq_one_letter_code
_entity_poly.pdbx_strand_id
1 'polypeptide(L)'
;MSDNLNEPNESFIAYLVSQIYDGIKTKSTLEKFSPIIKKGFNQFITERVNEKLSAALNTSVETKAIVESEELPDATPNDGIITTPEELEAFTVFKVASKDFIDPSRLYYRDTKSYFGILIDDNNRKWVFRFYQKATKNLIEIRDAGTFEIDTPIDIALYQDKIKKAIENHK
;
A
#
# COMPACT_ATOMS: atom_id res chain seq x y z
N MET A 1 -21.76 27.68 -5.38
CA MET A 1 -21.03 26.87 -4.36
C MET A 1 -20.42 25.62 -4.98
N SER A 2 -21.11 24.93 -5.90
CA SER A 2 -20.66 23.67 -6.53
C SER A 2 -19.49 23.81 -7.51
N ASP A 3 -19.33 24.94 -8.19
CA ASP A 3 -18.28 25.12 -9.22
C ASP A 3 -16.86 25.31 -8.67
N ASN A 4 -16.70 25.63 -7.38
CA ASN A 4 -15.37 25.84 -6.76
C ASN A 4 -14.74 24.54 -6.24
N LEU A 5 -15.44 23.40 -6.34
CA LEU A 5 -14.92 22.11 -5.87
C LEU A 5 -13.90 21.53 -6.85
N ASN A 6 -14.17 21.60 -8.15
CA ASN A 6 -13.30 21.01 -9.18
C ASN A 6 -12.12 21.92 -9.55
N GLU A 7 -12.35 23.24 -9.57
CA GLU A 7 -11.30 24.25 -9.75
C GLU A 7 -11.49 25.37 -8.71
N PRO A 8 -10.73 25.38 -7.60
CA PRO A 8 -10.83 26.47 -6.64
C PRO A 8 -10.32 27.77 -7.28
N ASN A 9 -11.20 28.77 -7.34
CA ASN A 9 -10.88 30.10 -7.88
C ASN A 9 -9.87 30.81 -6.96
N GLU A 10 -9.04 31.69 -7.51
CA GLU A 10 -8.00 32.46 -6.81
C GLU A 10 -8.57 33.24 -5.59
N SER A 11 -9.80 33.74 -5.70
CA SER A 11 -10.51 34.39 -4.57
C SER A 11 -10.81 33.43 -3.41
N PHE A 12 -11.09 32.16 -3.70
CA PHE A 12 -11.35 31.12 -2.69
C PHE A 12 -10.05 30.64 -2.03
N ILE A 13 -8.97 30.54 -2.82
CA ILE A 13 -7.62 30.26 -2.31
C ILE A 13 -7.16 31.38 -1.37
N ALA A 14 -7.38 32.65 -1.73
CA ALA A 14 -7.03 33.79 -0.88
C ALA A 14 -7.86 33.88 0.42
N TYR A 15 -9.10 33.37 0.40
CA TYR A 15 -9.90 33.21 1.60
C TYR A 15 -9.36 32.09 2.49
N LEU A 16 -9.07 30.91 1.93
CA LEU A 16 -8.54 29.77 2.69
C LEU A 16 -7.18 30.07 3.33
N VAL A 17 -6.26 30.67 2.56
CA VAL A 17 -4.94 31.09 3.07
C VAL A 17 -5.10 32.03 4.25
N SER A 18 -6.14 32.88 4.27
CA SER A 18 -6.39 33.80 5.38
C SER A 18 -6.93 33.17 6.65
N GLN A 19 -7.42 31.93 6.58
CA GLN A 19 -7.86 31.18 7.75
C GLN A 19 -6.71 30.37 8.38
N ILE A 20 -5.64 30.10 7.62
CA ILE A 20 -4.53 29.25 8.05
C ILE A 20 -3.21 30.02 8.22
N TYR A 21 -3.12 31.25 7.74
CA TYR A 21 -1.91 32.05 7.75
C TYR A 21 -2.19 33.45 8.33
N ASP A 22 -1.62 33.71 9.51
CA ASP A 22 -1.76 34.99 10.24
C ASP A 22 -0.90 36.14 9.68
N GLY A 23 -0.09 35.87 8.65
CA GLY A 23 0.78 36.87 8.02
C GLY A 23 0.11 37.66 6.88
N ILE A 24 0.80 38.70 6.41
CA ILE A 24 0.29 39.59 5.35
C ILE A 24 0.08 38.79 4.05
N LYS A 25 -1.09 38.96 3.43
CA LYS A 25 -1.47 38.34 2.15
C LYS A 25 -0.65 38.93 0.99
N THR A 26 0.59 38.49 0.83
CA THR A 26 1.39 38.83 -0.35
C THR A 26 1.05 37.89 -1.51
N LYS A 27 1.19 38.37 -2.76
CA LYS A 27 1.01 37.53 -3.96
C LYS A 27 1.92 36.29 -3.92
N SER A 28 3.14 36.44 -3.42
CA SER A 28 4.09 35.33 -3.25
C SER A 28 3.59 34.25 -2.28
N THR A 29 2.88 34.63 -1.23
CA THR A 29 2.28 33.67 -0.29
C THR A 29 1.13 32.91 -0.97
N LEU A 30 0.25 33.61 -1.70
CA LEU A 30 -0.86 32.99 -2.42
C LEU A 30 -0.39 31.99 -3.49
N GLU A 31 0.65 32.34 -4.24
CA GLU A 31 1.25 31.46 -5.25
C GLU A 31 1.82 30.17 -4.65
N LYS A 32 2.38 30.22 -3.43
CA LYS A 32 2.90 29.03 -2.73
C LYS A 32 1.80 28.10 -2.24
N PHE A 33 0.71 28.65 -1.72
CA PHE A 33 -0.38 27.85 -1.15
C PHE A 33 -1.40 27.37 -2.20
N SER A 34 -1.50 28.06 -3.35
CA SER A 34 -2.41 27.70 -4.44
C SER A 34 -2.29 26.25 -4.91
N PRO A 35 -1.10 25.71 -5.26
CA PRO A 35 -0.97 24.31 -5.69
C PRO A 35 -1.25 23.31 -4.57
N ILE A 36 -0.92 23.66 -3.32
CA ILE A 36 -1.14 22.80 -2.14
C ILE A 36 -2.65 22.65 -1.88
N ILE A 37 -3.37 23.76 -1.88
CA ILE A 37 -4.82 23.79 -1.69
C ILE A 37 -5.53 23.05 -2.83
N LYS A 38 -5.11 23.28 -4.09
CA LYS A 38 -5.66 22.56 -5.26
C LYS A 38 -5.47 21.04 -5.15
N LYS A 39 -4.29 20.59 -4.73
CA LYS A 39 -4.00 19.15 -4.57
C LYS A 39 -4.84 18.54 -3.45
N GLY A 40 -4.92 19.22 -2.30
CA GLY A 40 -5.71 18.77 -1.14
C GLY A 40 -7.21 18.65 -1.46
N PHE A 41 -7.78 19.58 -2.20
CA PHE A 41 -9.19 19.50 -2.61
C PHE A 41 -9.47 18.37 -3.59
N ASN A 42 -8.60 18.14 -4.59
CA ASN A 42 -8.73 17.01 -5.51
C ASN A 42 -8.63 15.67 -4.77
N GLN A 43 -7.73 15.57 -3.80
CA GLN A 43 -7.61 14.40 -2.95
C GLN A 43 -8.88 14.19 -2.10
N PHE A 44 -9.39 15.23 -1.44
CA PHE A 44 -10.63 15.17 -0.66
C PHE A 44 -11.84 14.73 -1.48
N ILE A 45 -11.96 15.21 -2.73
CA ILE A 45 -13.04 14.80 -3.64
C ILE A 45 -12.88 13.32 -4.01
N THR A 46 -11.65 12.90 -4.33
CA THR A 46 -11.34 11.51 -4.69
C THR A 46 -11.67 10.56 -3.53
N GLU A 47 -11.28 10.92 -2.31
CA GLU A 47 -11.58 10.18 -1.09
C GLU A 47 -13.09 10.10 -0.86
N ARG A 48 -13.84 11.21 -0.97
CA ARG A 48 -15.29 11.21 -0.76
C ARG A 48 -16.06 10.41 -1.83
N VAL A 49 -15.59 10.41 -3.08
CA VAL A 49 -16.18 9.59 -4.15
C VAL A 49 -15.92 8.12 -3.87
N ASN A 50 -14.69 7.77 -3.48
CA ASN A 50 -14.33 6.41 -3.08
C ASN A 50 -15.11 5.94 -1.85
N GLU A 51 -15.31 6.78 -0.84
CA GLU A 51 -16.11 6.46 0.35
C GLU A 51 -17.57 6.17 0.00
N LYS A 52 -18.18 6.98 -0.88
CA LYS A 52 -19.55 6.75 -1.33
C LYS A 52 -19.69 5.49 -2.18
N LEU A 53 -18.70 5.21 -3.04
CA LEU A 53 -18.67 4.00 -3.84
C LEU A 53 -18.50 2.76 -2.95
N SER A 54 -17.57 2.80 -2.00
CA SER A 54 -17.38 1.75 -0.99
C SER A 54 -18.64 1.55 -0.14
N ALA A 55 -19.29 2.62 0.31
CA ALA A 55 -20.54 2.52 1.07
C ALA A 55 -21.70 1.90 0.25
N ALA A 56 -21.78 2.19 -1.06
CA ALA A 56 -22.76 1.59 -1.96
C ALA A 56 -22.46 0.11 -2.27
N LEU A 57 -21.19 -0.26 -2.42
CA LEU A 57 -20.75 -1.65 -2.60
C LEU A 57 -21.01 -2.50 -1.35
N ASN A 58 -20.86 -1.92 -0.15
CA ASN A 58 -21.06 -2.60 1.13
C ASN A 58 -22.54 -2.88 1.48
N THR A 59 -23.51 -2.40 0.70
CA THR A 59 -24.94 -2.77 0.85
C THR A 59 -25.33 -4.01 0.02
N SER A 60 -24.41 -4.53 -0.82
CA SER A 60 -24.67 -5.64 -1.75
C SER A 60 -24.03 -6.98 -1.35
N VAL A 61 -23.41 -7.06 -0.17
CA VAL A 61 -22.68 -8.27 0.24
C VAL A 61 -23.10 -8.66 1.65
N GLU A 62 -24.30 -9.24 1.75
CA GLU A 62 -24.51 -10.32 2.73
C GLU A 62 -23.59 -11.47 2.34
N THR A 63 -22.35 -11.45 2.82
CA THR A 63 -21.57 -12.67 2.96
C THR A 63 -21.07 -12.69 4.39
N LYS A 64 -21.86 -13.42 5.19
CA LYS A 64 -21.50 -14.12 6.42
C LYS A 64 -20.29 -13.56 7.17
N ALA A 65 -20.62 -12.94 8.30
CA ALA A 65 -19.77 -12.90 9.46
C ALA A 65 -19.10 -14.27 9.68
N ILE A 66 -17.79 -14.32 9.44
CA ILE A 66 -16.88 -15.13 10.22
C ILE A 66 -16.08 -14.11 11.00
N VAL A 67 -16.47 -13.99 12.27
CA VAL A 67 -15.71 -13.31 13.29
C VAL A 67 -14.50 -14.21 13.54
N GLU A 68 -13.40 -13.92 12.89
CA GLU A 68 -12.08 -14.30 13.40
C GLU A 68 -11.30 -13.01 13.56
N SER A 69 -11.42 -12.48 14.77
CA SER A 69 -10.56 -11.47 15.32
C SER A 69 -9.18 -12.11 15.52
N GLU A 70 -8.43 -12.30 14.43
CA GLU A 70 -6.97 -12.38 14.54
C GLU A 70 -6.45 -10.95 14.60
N GLU A 71 -5.94 -10.61 15.77
CA GLU A 71 -5.19 -9.39 16.03
C GLU A 71 -4.21 -9.15 14.89
N LEU A 72 -4.46 -8.08 14.12
CA LEU A 72 -3.40 -7.40 13.40
C LEU A 72 -2.32 -7.10 14.45
N PRO A 73 -1.09 -7.64 14.36
CA PRO A 73 -0.04 -7.18 15.25
C PRO A 73 0.16 -5.71 14.94
N ASP A 74 -0.18 -4.91 15.94
CA ASP A 74 0.00 -3.46 16.05
C ASP A 74 1.39 -3.09 15.53
N ALA A 75 1.47 -2.63 14.29
CA ALA A 75 2.68 -2.05 13.75
C ALA A 75 2.72 -0.59 14.23
N THR A 76 3.38 -0.43 15.38
CA THR A 76 3.80 0.84 15.98
C THR A 76 4.42 1.82 14.96
N PRO A 77 4.40 3.13 15.27
CA PRO A 77 4.23 4.20 14.30
C PRO A 77 5.52 4.71 13.65
N ASN A 78 5.39 5.17 12.40
CA ASN A 78 6.19 6.20 11.74
C ASN A 78 7.73 6.05 11.74
N ASP A 79 8.26 5.27 10.78
CA ASP A 79 9.67 5.37 10.33
C ASP A 79 9.79 5.67 8.82
N GLY A 80 8.74 6.25 8.21
CA GLY A 80 8.69 6.55 6.77
C GLY A 80 8.62 5.31 5.86
N ILE A 81 8.48 4.13 6.45
CA ILE A 81 8.23 2.87 5.77
C ILE A 81 6.71 2.82 5.49
N ILE A 82 6.34 3.03 4.23
CA ILE A 82 4.96 3.04 3.78
C ILE A 82 4.77 1.81 2.90
N THR A 83 4.01 0.84 3.39
CA THR A 83 3.67 -0.33 2.60
C THR A 83 2.83 0.10 1.40
N THR A 84 3.36 -0.14 0.22
CA THR A 84 2.74 0.25 -1.04
C THR A 84 1.69 -0.78 -1.46
N PRO A 85 0.70 -0.40 -2.30
CA PRO A 85 -0.27 -1.35 -2.84
C PRO A 85 0.40 -2.51 -3.59
N GLU A 86 1.50 -2.23 -4.28
CA GLU A 86 2.25 -3.22 -5.05
C GLU A 86 2.90 -4.30 -4.15
N GLU A 87 3.35 -3.93 -2.96
CA GLU A 87 3.89 -4.87 -1.97
C GLU A 87 2.80 -5.78 -1.41
N LEU A 88 1.61 -5.24 -1.15
CA LEU A 88 0.45 -6.03 -0.73
C LEU A 88 -0.05 -6.97 -1.83
N GLU A 89 -0.01 -6.53 -3.09
CA GLU A 89 -0.28 -7.38 -4.24
C GLU A 89 0.74 -8.52 -4.33
N ALA A 90 2.03 -8.22 -4.22
CA ALA A 90 3.09 -9.22 -4.21
C ALA A 90 2.90 -10.26 -3.09
N PHE A 91 2.53 -9.81 -1.89
CA PHE A 91 2.19 -10.69 -0.77
C PHE A 91 0.98 -11.60 -1.08
N THR A 92 -0.06 -11.02 -1.68
CA THR A 92 -1.28 -11.76 -2.03
C THR A 92 -0.99 -12.81 -3.10
N VAL A 93 -0.26 -12.45 -4.16
CA VAL A 93 0.17 -13.39 -5.21
C VAL A 93 1.04 -14.49 -4.60
N PHE A 94 1.98 -14.14 -3.72
CA PHE A 94 2.81 -15.13 -3.03
C PHE A 94 1.97 -16.10 -2.18
N LYS A 95 1.00 -15.60 -1.41
CA LYS A 95 0.06 -16.43 -0.63
C LYS A 95 -0.72 -17.39 -1.53
N VAL A 96 -1.26 -16.91 -2.65
CA VAL A 96 -1.99 -17.74 -3.60
C VAL A 96 -1.09 -18.79 -4.26
N ALA A 97 0.14 -18.43 -4.63
CA ALA A 97 1.11 -19.36 -5.23
C ALA A 97 1.59 -20.43 -4.24
N SER A 98 1.60 -20.14 -2.94
CA SER A 98 2.11 -21.04 -1.90
C SER A 98 1.04 -21.82 -1.12
N LYS A 99 -0.25 -21.56 -1.39
CA LYS A 99 -1.40 -22.17 -0.70
C LYS A 99 -1.38 -23.70 -0.62
N ASP A 100 -0.81 -24.36 -1.63
CA ASP A 100 -0.78 -25.82 -1.72
C ASP A 100 0.37 -26.45 -0.90
N PHE A 101 1.30 -25.62 -0.38
CA PHE A 101 2.53 -26.08 0.30
C PHE A 101 2.59 -25.66 1.78
N ILE A 102 2.03 -24.48 2.10
CA ILE A 102 1.96 -23.93 3.45
C ILE A 102 0.61 -23.27 3.69
N ASP A 103 0.15 -23.34 4.94
CA ASP A 103 -1.03 -22.61 5.37
C ASP A 103 -0.79 -21.09 5.25
N PRO A 104 -1.67 -20.34 4.56
CA PRO A 104 -1.55 -18.89 4.44
C PRO A 104 -1.51 -18.14 5.78
N SER A 105 -2.05 -18.70 6.87
CA SER A 105 -1.97 -18.13 8.23
C SER A 105 -0.56 -18.11 8.81
N ARG A 106 0.33 -19.01 8.33
CA ARG A 106 1.73 -19.07 8.77
C ARG A 106 2.64 -18.08 8.04
N LEU A 107 2.13 -17.38 7.02
CA LEU A 107 2.88 -16.44 6.21
C LEU A 107 2.67 -15.01 6.70
N TYR A 108 3.77 -14.39 7.12
CA TYR A 108 3.81 -13.03 7.63
C TYR A 108 4.67 -12.17 6.71
N TYR A 109 4.34 -10.89 6.59
CA TYR A 109 5.16 -9.92 5.89
C TYR A 109 5.83 -8.93 6.85
N ARG A 110 6.99 -8.42 6.45
CA ARG A 110 7.74 -7.38 7.15
C ARG A 110 8.23 -6.37 6.15
N ASP A 111 7.79 -5.15 6.32
CA ASP A 111 8.22 -4.03 5.51
C ASP A 111 9.52 -3.43 6.08
N THR A 112 10.45 -3.11 5.20
CA THR A 112 11.73 -2.50 5.53
C THR A 112 12.07 -1.42 4.52
N LYS A 113 12.98 -0.50 4.87
CA LYS A 113 13.40 0.59 3.97
C LYS A 113 14.00 0.12 2.63
N SER A 114 14.40 -1.15 2.52
CA SER A 114 15.09 -1.66 1.32
C SER A 114 14.33 -2.77 0.60
N TYR A 115 13.41 -3.46 1.27
CA TYR A 115 12.65 -4.57 0.70
C TYR A 115 11.42 -4.90 1.55
N PHE A 116 10.47 -5.55 0.90
CA PHE A 116 9.31 -6.16 1.53
C PHE A 116 9.55 -7.67 1.70
N GLY A 117 9.72 -8.13 2.93
CA GLY A 117 10.06 -9.51 3.26
C GLY A 117 8.84 -10.36 3.59
N ILE A 118 8.83 -11.62 3.17
CA ILE A 118 7.84 -12.62 3.57
C ILE A 118 8.57 -13.75 4.31
N LEU A 119 8.00 -14.15 5.45
CA LEU A 119 8.58 -15.08 6.39
C LEU A 119 7.54 -16.03 6.96
N ILE A 120 8.03 -17.18 7.44
CA ILE A 120 7.21 -18.25 8.02
C ILE A 120 7.22 -18.13 9.56
N ASP A 121 6.06 -18.34 10.19
CA ASP A 121 5.86 -18.38 11.64
C ASP A 121 6.36 -17.13 12.39
N ASP A 122 6.21 -15.97 11.77
CA ASP A 122 6.71 -14.68 12.27
C ASP A 122 8.20 -14.67 12.72
N ASN A 123 9.04 -15.51 12.11
CA ASN A 123 10.44 -15.64 12.46
C ASN A 123 11.37 -15.08 11.39
N ASN A 124 12.15 -14.05 11.73
CA ASN A 124 13.14 -13.43 10.83
C ASN A 124 14.20 -14.41 10.30
N ARG A 125 14.49 -15.51 11.02
CA ARG A 125 15.39 -16.56 10.55
C ARG A 125 14.76 -17.49 9.52
N LYS A 126 13.42 -17.47 9.39
CA LYS A 126 12.63 -18.23 8.42
C LYS A 126 12.08 -17.33 7.29
N TRP A 127 12.85 -16.35 6.82
CA TRP A 127 12.48 -15.63 5.60
C TRP A 127 12.49 -16.58 4.40
N VAL A 128 11.59 -16.37 3.44
CA VAL A 128 11.48 -17.23 2.24
C VAL A 128 11.48 -16.42 0.95
N PHE A 129 11.05 -15.17 1.03
CA PHE A 129 10.89 -14.32 -0.13
C PHE A 129 11.14 -12.86 0.25
N ARG A 130 11.71 -12.08 -0.66
CA ARG A 130 11.81 -10.63 -0.53
C ARG A 130 11.48 -9.98 -1.87
N PHE A 131 10.71 -8.92 -1.82
CA PHE A 131 10.37 -8.08 -2.95
C PHE A 131 11.10 -6.75 -2.84
N TYR A 132 11.72 -6.33 -3.93
CA TYR A 132 12.46 -5.08 -4.04
C TYR A 132 11.80 -4.24 -5.12
N GLN A 133 11.13 -3.17 -4.70
CA GLN A 133 10.60 -2.19 -5.62
C GLN A 133 11.76 -1.27 -6.08
N LYS A 134 12.02 -1.19 -7.38
CA LYS A 134 13.01 -0.26 -7.94
C LYS A 134 12.40 0.56 -9.07
N ALA A 135 13.02 1.71 -9.36
CA ALA A 135 12.54 2.64 -10.37
C ALA A 135 12.51 2.09 -11.80
N THR A 136 13.29 1.05 -12.11
CA THR A 136 13.38 0.46 -13.45
C THR A 136 12.65 -0.86 -13.58
N LYS A 137 12.99 -1.84 -12.72
CA LYS A 137 12.37 -3.16 -12.68
C LYS A 137 12.28 -3.64 -11.24
N ASN A 138 11.20 -4.34 -10.92
CA ASN A 138 11.05 -4.98 -9.64
C ASN A 138 11.94 -6.23 -9.58
N LEU A 139 12.43 -6.55 -8.39
CA LEU A 139 13.21 -7.77 -8.18
C LEU A 139 12.61 -8.58 -7.05
N ILE A 140 12.71 -9.89 -7.20
CA ILE A 140 12.35 -10.84 -6.15
C ILE A 140 13.60 -11.63 -5.77
N GLU A 141 13.82 -11.81 -4.49
CA GLU A 141 14.81 -12.73 -3.96
C GLU A 141 14.07 -13.89 -3.29
N ILE A 142 14.26 -15.07 -3.85
CA ILE A 142 13.73 -16.31 -3.29
C ILE A 142 14.89 -16.99 -2.57
N ARG A 143 14.67 -17.34 -1.30
CA ARG A 143 15.72 -17.99 -0.52
C ARG A 143 16.19 -19.27 -1.23
N ASP A 144 17.50 -19.49 -1.24
CA ASP A 144 18.20 -20.62 -1.90
C ASP A 144 18.08 -20.72 -3.43
N ALA A 145 17.25 -19.90 -4.07
CA ALA A 145 17.09 -19.89 -5.52
C ALA A 145 17.76 -18.68 -6.19
N GLY A 146 17.92 -17.58 -5.47
CA GLY A 146 18.57 -16.35 -5.95
C GLY A 146 17.59 -15.24 -6.28
N THR A 147 18.09 -14.24 -7.00
CA THR A 147 17.35 -13.02 -7.37
C THR A 147 16.89 -13.08 -8.82
N PHE A 148 15.63 -12.69 -9.06
CA PHE A 148 15.01 -12.64 -10.38
C PHE A 148 14.37 -11.27 -10.60
N GLU A 149 14.40 -10.82 -11.85
CA GLU A 149 13.70 -9.61 -12.26
C GLU A 149 12.26 -9.97 -12.65
N ILE A 150 11.31 -9.13 -12.26
CA ILE A 150 9.91 -9.23 -12.62
C ILE A 150 9.39 -7.88 -13.09
N ASP A 151 8.42 -7.90 -14.01
CA ASP A 151 7.82 -6.67 -14.52
C ASP A 151 6.56 -6.31 -13.72
N THR A 152 5.80 -7.31 -13.27
CA THR A 152 4.60 -7.13 -12.45
C THR A 152 4.58 -8.07 -11.24
N PRO A 153 3.86 -7.74 -10.15
CA PRO A 153 3.68 -8.64 -9.00
C PRO A 153 3.08 -10.01 -9.36
N ILE A 154 2.30 -10.08 -10.45
CA ILE A 154 1.67 -11.32 -10.92
C ILE A 154 2.74 -12.33 -11.39
N ASP A 155 3.87 -11.86 -11.91
CA ASP A 155 4.96 -12.71 -12.41
C ASP A 155 5.58 -13.59 -11.31
N ILE A 156 5.34 -13.26 -10.02
CA ILE A 156 5.73 -14.10 -8.88
C ILE A 156 5.16 -15.53 -9.03
N ALA A 157 3.97 -15.68 -9.60
CA ALA A 157 3.33 -16.96 -9.84
C ALA A 157 4.15 -17.88 -10.76
N LEU A 158 4.98 -17.33 -11.66
CA LEU A 158 5.86 -18.11 -12.55
C LEU A 158 6.98 -18.83 -11.79
N TYR A 159 7.28 -18.39 -10.57
CA TYR A 159 8.37 -18.93 -9.75
C TYR A 159 7.87 -19.89 -8.65
N GLN A 160 6.66 -20.41 -8.77
CA GLN A 160 6.01 -21.30 -7.79
C GLN A 160 6.89 -22.48 -7.38
N ASP A 161 7.57 -23.14 -8.32
CA ASP A 161 8.46 -24.28 -8.04
C ASP A 161 9.66 -23.90 -7.16
N LYS A 162 10.20 -22.68 -7.34
CA LYS A 162 11.31 -22.17 -6.54
C LYS A 162 10.84 -21.76 -5.15
N ILE A 163 9.67 -21.13 -5.07
CA ILE A 163 9.01 -20.76 -3.81
C ILE A 163 8.73 -22.02 -2.98
N LYS A 164 8.21 -23.08 -3.60
CA LYS A 164 7.98 -24.36 -2.95
C LYS A 164 9.24 -24.90 -2.28
N LYS A 165 10.36 -24.95 -3.01
CA LYS A 165 11.65 -25.43 -2.47
C LYS A 165 12.13 -24.59 -1.28
N ALA A 166 12.01 -23.26 -1.39
CA ALA A 166 12.39 -22.35 -0.31
C ALA A 166 11.55 -22.56 0.96
N ILE A 167 10.25 -22.84 0.80
CA ILE A 167 9.33 -23.14 1.91
C ILE A 167 9.64 -24.51 2.51
N GLU A 168 9.83 -25.55 1.69
CA GLU A 168 10.10 -26.92 2.17
C GLU A 168 11.39 -27.01 3.01
N ASN A 169 12.43 -26.25 2.65
CA ASN A 169 13.67 -26.18 3.41
C ASN A 169 13.52 -25.53 4.81
N HIS A 170 12.42 -24.81 5.05
CA HIS A 170 12.23 -23.96 6.24
C HIS A 170 10.87 -24.10 6.94
N LYS A 171 10.11 -25.14 6.58
CA LYS A 171 8.81 -25.48 7.15
C LYS A 171 8.88 -25.86 8.63
#